data_AF-A0A0G0CE45-F1
#
_entry.id   AF-A0A0G0CE45-F1
#
_cell.length_a   1.000
_cell.length_b   1.000
_cell.length_c   1.000
_cell.angle_alpha   90.00
_cell.angle_beta   90.00
_cell.angle_gamma   90.00
#
_symmetry.space_group_name_H-M   'P 1'
#
loop_
_entity.id
_entity.type
_entity.pdbx_description
1 polymer ?
#
loop_
_entity_poly.entity_id
_entity_poly.type
_entity_poly.pdbx_seq_one_letter_code
_entity_poly.pdbx_strand_id
1 'polypeptide(L)'
;MNKKRFSKNKKYAGFSYAESILAVFIVSFEMLVVASLMSSSLKESMDSRNQIIGVLLSQEGIELVRNLRDNNWAKGDDTFTGFPANTSNIRRIDIDSPNANGFGTYVLRSNNSTKAYKHSTTNSTATKFRRRIIITYYPSAAGNTTATSATIISAVTWNNVDPPSNPSASNCNSSAKCAYTTTTLTRWGGM
;
A
#
# COMPACT_ATOMS: atom_id res chain seq x y z
N MET A 1 -13.74 -81.30 -47.69
CA MET A 1 -13.58 -80.76 -46.32
C MET A 1 -13.33 -79.25 -46.42
N ASN A 2 -14.36 -78.42 -46.25
CA ASN A 2 -14.24 -76.96 -46.39
C ASN A 2 -14.22 -76.29 -45.01
N LYS A 3 -13.04 -75.79 -44.59
CA LYS A 3 -12.86 -75.01 -43.35
C LYS A 3 -13.42 -73.60 -43.55
N LYS A 4 -14.57 -73.30 -42.94
CA LYS A 4 -15.08 -71.91 -42.83
C LYS A 4 -14.20 -71.13 -41.85
N ARG A 5 -13.48 -70.11 -42.32
CA ARG A 5 -12.79 -69.11 -41.49
C ARG A 5 -13.81 -68.09 -41.00
N PHE A 6 -14.07 -68.05 -39.69
CA PHE A 6 -14.86 -66.98 -39.07
C PHE A 6 -14.02 -65.70 -38.99
N SER A 7 -14.46 -64.65 -39.69
CA SER A 7 -13.91 -63.29 -39.59
C SER A 7 -14.30 -62.68 -38.23
N LYS A 8 -13.32 -62.23 -37.43
CA LYS A 8 -13.55 -61.52 -36.17
C LYS A 8 -13.92 -60.07 -36.46
N ASN A 9 -15.20 -59.71 -36.33
CA ASN A 9 -15.63 -58.31 -36.32
C ASN A 9 -15.02 -57.58 -35.11
N LYS A 10 -14.19 -56.56 -35.33
CA LYS A 10 -13.75 -55.64 -34.28
C LYS A 10 -14.98 -54.87 -33.79
N LYS A 11 -15.42 -55.12 -32.56
CA LYS A 11 -16.48 -54.32 -31.92
C LYS A 11 -15.88 -52.96 -31.54
N TYR A 12 -16.41 -51.88 -32.11
CA TYR A 12 -16.14 -50.53 -31.63
C TYR A 12 -16.85 -50.37 -30.28
N ALA A 13 -16.08 -50.13 -29.22
CA ALA A 13 -16.64 -49.81 -27.90
C ALA A 13 -17.06 -48.34 -27.90
N GLY A 14 -18.37 -48.09 -27.80
CA GLY A 14 -18.92 -46.76 -27.57
C GLY A 14 -19.02 -46.45 -26.08
N PHE A 15 -19.00 -45.17 -25.73
CA PHE A 15 -19.25 -44.71 -24.36
C PHE A 15 -20.71 -44.94 -23.95
N SER A 16 -20.94 -45.37 -22.71
CA SER A 16 -22.28 -45.47 -22.16
C SER A 16 -22.85 -44.09 -21.86
N TYR A 17 -24.18 -43.93 -21.97
CA TYR A 17 -24.86 -42.67 -21.62
C TYR A 17 -24.57 -42.23 -20.18
N ALA A 18 -24.50 -43.20 -19.25
CA ALA A 18 -24.17 -42.94 -17.85
C ALA A 18 -22.73 -42.43 -17.66
N GLU A 19 -21.80 -42.92 -18.48
CA GLU A 19 -20.38 -42.52 -18.45
C GLU A 19 -20.22 -41.08 -18.95
N SER A 20 -20.95 -40.70 -20.00
CA SER A 20 -20.99 -39.31 -20.49
C SER A 20 -21.55 -38.33 -19.46
N ILE A 21 -22.63 -38.71 -18.74
CA ILE A 21 -23.19 -37.86 -17.67
C ILE A 21 -22.16 -37.69 -16.54
N LEU A 22 -21.51 -38.78 -16.13
CA LEU A 22 -20.48 -38.73 -15.10
C LEU A 22 -19.29 -37.85 -15.54
N ALA A 23 -18.84 -37.97 -16.78
CA ALA A 23 -17.76 -37.15 -17.31
C ALA A 23 -18.12 -35.65 -17.30
N VAL A 24 -19.31 -35.28 -17.75
CA VAL A 24 -19.78 -33.87 -17.72
C VAL A 24 -19.90 -33.36 -16.28
N PHE A 25 -20.36 -34.21 -15.36
CA PHE A 25 -20.44 -33.86 -13.93
C PHE A 25 -19.05 -33.57 -13.34
N ILE A 26 -18.06 -34.43 -13.61
CA ILE A 26 -16.68 -34.25 -13.14
C ILE A 26 -16.08 -32.95 -13.70
N VAL A 27 -16.19 -32.74 -15.02
CA VAL A 27 -15.65 -31.52 -15.67
C VAL A 27 -16.31 -30.26 -15.11
N SER A 28 -17.61 -30.30 -14.85
CA SER A 28 -18.34 -29.17 -14.26
C SER A 28 -17.83 -28.84 -12.85
N PHE A 29 -17.59 -29.87 -12.04
CA PHE A 29 -17.05 -29.69 -10.69
C PHE A 29 -15.61 -29.16 -10.70
N GLU A 30 -14.76 -29.70 -11.57
CA GLU A 30 -13.38 -29.23 -11.76
C GLU A 30 -13.33 -27.75 -12.12
N MET A 31 -14.22 -27.30 -13.01
CA MET A 31 -14.28 -25.90 -13.42
C MET A 31 -14.62 -24.97 -12.24
N LEU A 32 -15.50 -25.38 -11.32
CA LEU A 32 -15.82 -24.61 -10.12
C LEU A 32 -14.62 -24.49 -9.18
N VAL A 33 -13.87 -25.58 -8.98
CA VAL A 33 -12.66 -25.60 -8.14
C VAL A 33 -11.60 -24.66 -8.71
N VAL A 34 -11.34 -24.75 -10.01
CA VAL A 34 -10.35 -23.89 -10.70
C VAL A 34 -10.76 -22.42 -10.62
N ALA A 35 -12.05 -22.10 -10.84
CA ALA A 35 -12.55 -20.73 -10.75
C ALA A 35 -12.39 -20.13 -9.34
N SER A 36 -12.62 -20.93 -8.29
CA SER A 36 -12.43 -20.51 -6.89
C SER A 36 -10.95 -20.21 -6.58
N LEU A 37 -10.04 -21.08 -7.06
CA LEU A 37 -8.60 -20.87 -6.90
C LEU A 37 -8.14 -19.61 -7.63
N MET A 38 -8.54 -19.43 -8.89
CA MET A 38 -8.21 -18.23 -9.67
C MET A 38 -8.69 -16.94 -9.00
N SER A 39 -9.90 -16.94 -8.46
CA SER A 39 -10.47 -15.80 -7.73
C SER A 39 -9.63 -15.46 -6.50
N SER A 40 -9.19 -16.47 -5.76
CA SER A 40 -8.33 -16.31 -4.58
C SER A 40 -6.95 -15.77 -4.96
N SER A 41 -6.31 -16.33 -6.00
CA SER A 41 -5.03 -15.86 -6.51
C SER A 41 -5.08 -14.40 -6.97
N LEU A 42 -6.16 -14.00 -7.63
CA LEU A 42 -6.34 -12.60 -8.06
C LEU A 42 -6.45 -11.65 -6.85
N LYS A 43 -7.19 -12.04 -5.81
CA LYS A 43 -7.30 -11.26 -4.58
C LYS A 43 -5.94 -11.07 -3.89
N GLU A 44 -5.15 -12.13 -3.78
CA GLU A 44 -3.80 -12.06 -3.18
C GLU A 44 -2.86 -11.19 -4.02
N SER A 45 -2.93 -11.29 -5.35
CA SER A 45 -2.17 -10.43 -6.26
C SER A 45 -2.54 -8.95 -6.09
N MET A 46 -3.83 -8.65 -5.98
CA MET A 46 -4.31 -7.29 -5.73
C MET A 46 -3.86 -6.76 -4.36
N ASP A 47 -3.84 -7.59 -3.31
CA ASP A 47 -3.37 -7.16 -1.99
C ASP A 47 -1.86 -6.93 -1.96
N SER A 48 -1.09 -7.84 -2.57
CA SER A 48 0.36 -7.70 -2.77
C SER A 48 0.72 -6.41 -3.50
N ARG A 49 -0.02 -6.07 -4.56
CA ARG A 49 0.14 -4.80 -5.27
C ARG A 49 -0.11 -3.61 -4.34
N ASN A 50 -1.13 -3.66 -3.49
CA ASN A 50 -1.41 -2.56 -2.55
C ASN A 50 -0.34 -2.44 -1.49
N GLN A 51 0.22 -3.55 -1.01
CA GLN A 51 1.33 -3.56 -0.08
C GLN A 51 2.54 -2.83 -0.67
N ILE A 52 2.91 -3.13 -1.92
CA ILE A 52 4.01 -2.44 -2.62
C ILE A 52 3.71 -0.94 -2.74
N ILE A 53 2.50 -0.57 -3.17
CA ILE A 53 2.10 0.85 -3.26
C ILE A 53 2.17 1.51 -1.88
N GLY A 54 1.70 0.85 -0.82
CA GLY A 54 1.75 1.37 0.55
C GLY A 54 3.18 1.65 1.03
N VAL A 55 4.12 0.74 0.75
CA VAL A 55 5.55 0.91 1.06
C VAL A 55 6.16 2.07 0.26
N LEU A 56 5.84 2.18 -1.04
CA LEU A 56 6.35 3.28 -1.86
C LEU A 56 5.81 4.64 -1.39
N LEU A 57 4.54 4.71 -1.02
CA LEU A 57 3.92 5.92 -0.46
C LEU A 57 4.49 6.29 0.92
N SER A 58 4.89 5.29 1.73
CA SER A 58 5.54 5.56 3.01
C SER A 58 6.94 6.15 2.80
N GLN A 59 7.71 5.60 1.85
CA GLN A 59 9.00 6.16 1.45
C GLN A 59 8.87 7.57 0.87
N GLU A 60 7.94 7.79 -0.07
CA GLU A 60 7.64 9.11 -0.64
C GLU A 60 7.34 10.13 0.45
N GLY A 61 6.54 9.75 1.46
CA GLY A 61 6.24 10.64 2.59
C GLY A 61 7.48 11.12 3.35
N ILE A 62 8.51 10.28 3.49
CA ILE A 62 9.78 10.69 4.07
C ILE A 62 10.56 11.61 3.12
N GLU A 63 10.60 11.29 1.83
CA GLU A 63 11.30 12.13 0.85
C GLU A 63 10.71 13.54 0.79
N LEU A 64 9.39 13.69 0.92
CA LEU A 64 8.74 14.99 1.03
C LEU A 64 9.20 15.77 2.27
N VAL A 65 9.36 15.10 3.41
CA VAL A 65 9.85 15.75 4.65
C VAL A 65 11.32 16.12 4.53
N ARG A 66 12.15 15.28 3.88
CA ARG A 66 13.54 15.63 3.57
C ARG A 66 13.62 16.80 2.60
N ASN A 67 12.80 16.81 1.56
CA ASN A 67 12.76 17.90 0.60
C ASN A 67 12.41 19.24 1.29
N LEU A 68 11.48 19.23 2.25
CA LEU A 68 11.20 20.42 3.07
C LEU A 68 12.45 20.91 3.82
N ARG A 69 13.13 20.01 4.55
CA ARG A 69 14.37 20.36 5.28
C ARG A 69 15.45 20.89 4.34
N ASP A 70 15.70 20.19 3.24
CA ASP A 70 16.78 20.51 2.32
C ASP A 70 16.53 21.84 1.61
N ASN A 71 15.27 22.14 1.29
CA ASN A 71 14.87 23.45 0.79
C ASN A 71 15.05 24.56 1.82
N ASN A 72 14.78 24.32 3.11
CA ASN A 72 15.05 25.30 4.16
C ASN A 72 16.54 25.61 4.24
N TRP A 73 17.38 24.57 4.26
CA TRP A 73 18.84 24.72 4.26
C TRP A 73 19.33 25.51 3.04
N ALA A 74 18.83 25.19 1.84
CA ALA A 74 19.19 25.90 0.62
C ALA A 74 18.80 27.38 0.62
N LYS A 75 17.75 27.76 1.37
CA LYS A 75 17.30 29.15 1.54
C LYS A 75 18.00 29.90 2.66
N GLY A 76 18.80 29.20 3.48
CA GLY A 76 19.37 29.76 4.72
C GLY A 76 18.36 29.86 5.87
N ASP A 77 17.21 29.21 5.75
CA ASP A 77 16.20 29.10 6.81
C ASP A 77 16.61 28.04 7.84
N ASP A 78 15.96 28.06 9.01
CA ASP A 78 16.14 26.97 9.97
C ASP A 78 15.67 25.63 9.40
N THR A 79 16.40 24.55 9.71
CA THR A 79 16.11 23.16 9.29
C THR A 79 14.64 22.78 9.45
N PHE A 80 14.04 23.09 10.59
CA PHE A 80 12.68 22.67 10.92
C PHE A 80 11.63 23.77 10.65
N THR A 81 11.97 24.76 9.83
CA THR A 81 10.99 25.72 9.28
C THR A 81 9.89 24.97 8.51
N GLY A 82 8.62 25.30 8.75
CA GLY A 82 7.49 24.57 8.13
C GLY A 82 7.17 23.20 8.76
N PHE A 83 7.97 22.74 9.73
CA PHE A 83 7.63 21.60 10.58
C PHE A 83 6.69 22.05 11.72
N PRO A 84 5.84 21.14 12.25
CA PRO A 84 4.96 21.43 13.37
C PRO A 84 5.68 21.61 14.70
N ALA A 85 5.28 22.61 15.48
CA ALA A 85 5.88 22.90 16.78
C ALA A 85 5.68 21.80 17.84
N ASN A 86 4.65 20.96 17.70
CA ASN A 86 4.33 19.88 18.65
C ASN A 86 4.15 18.51 17.96
N THR A 87 4.35 17.44 18.71
CA THR A 87 4.33 16.04 18.23
C THR A 87 2.92 15.46 18.04
N SER A 88 1.86 16.18 18.42
CA SER A 88 0.57 15.56 18.77
C SER A 88 -0.61 15.81 17.83
N ASN A 89 -0.43 16.35 16.62
CA ASN A 89 -1.56 16.57 15.71
C ASN A 89 -1.36 15.87 14.36
N ILE A 90 -2.48 15.54 13.72
CA ILE A 90 -2.58 15.02 12.35
C ILE A 90 -1.59 15.76 11.45
N ARG A 91 -0.59 15.06 10.89
CA ARG A 91 0.35 15.63 9.93
C ARG A 91 0.17 14.99 8.57
N ARG A 92 -0.02 15.85 7.59
CA ARG A 92 0.07 15.53 6.17
C ARG A 92 1.17 16.37 5.56
N ILE A 93 1.76 15.84 4.51
CA ILE A 93 2.65 16.57 3.62
C ILE A 93 2.25 16.18 2.20
N ASP A 94 2.25 17.15 1.29
CA ASP A 94 1.92 16.96 -0.12
C ASP A 94 3.04 17.57 -0.97
N ILE A 95 3.23 17.02 -2.16
CA ILE A 95 4.25 17.48 -3.11
C ILE A 95 4.13 18.97 -3.48
N ASP A 96 2.89 19.47 -3.59
CA ASP A 96 2.59 20.86 -3.99
C ASP A 96 2.45 21.80 -2.77
N SER A 97 2.51 21.26 -1.55
CA SER A 97 2.39 22.02 -0.30
C SER A 97 3.27 21.35 0.76
N PRO A 98 4.58 21.65 0.75
CA PRO A 98 5.56 20.98 1.60
C PRO A 98 5.48 21.46 3.06
N ASN A 99 4.30 21.86 3.55
CA ASN A 99 4.12 22.21 4.94
C ASN A 99 3.61 20.98 5.69
N ALA A 100 4.40 20.46 6.64
CA ALA A 100 3.98 19.35 7.51
C ALA A 100 2.89 19.75 8.53
N ASN A 101 2.38 20.98 8.45
CA ASN A 101 1.41 21.59 9.37
C ASN A 101 -0.07 21.36 8.98
N GLY A 102 -0.36 20.55 7.96
CA GLY A 102 -1.72 20.38 7.48
C GLY A 102 -2.63 19.61 8.45
N PHE A 103 -3.75 20.22 8.85
CA PHE A 103 -4.86 19.56 9.54
C PHE A 103 -5.84 18.94 8.53
N GLY A 104 -6.42 17.78 8.85
CA GLY A 104 -7.47 17.17 8.04
C GLY A 104 -7.46 15.65 8.05
N THR A 105 -7.95 15.07 6.96
CA THR A 105 -8.02 13.62 6.75
C THR A 105 -6.69 13.04 6.29
N TYR A 106 -6.40 11.79 6.68
CA TYR A 106 -5.23 11.01 6.22
C TYR A 106 -5.42 10.41 4.82
N VAL A 107 -6.58 10.58 4.19
CA VAL A 107 -6.89 9.97 2.89
C VAL A 107 -5.98 10.54 1.81
N LEU A 108 -5.20 9.65 1.19
CA LEU A 108 -4.50 9.97 -0.04
C LEU A 108 -5.48 9.88 -1.22
N ARG A 109 -5.53 10.94 -1.99
CA ARG A 109 -6.38 11.09 -3.17
C ARG A 109 -5.48 11.12 -4.40
N SER A 110 -5.85 10.42 -5.45
CA SER A 110 -5.12 10.49 -6.72
C SER A 110 -5.60 11.71 -7.49
N ASN A 111 -4.67 12.58 -7.89
CA ASN A 111 -4.95 13.70 -8.79
C ASN A 111 -5.43 13.17 -10.14
N ASN A 112 -6.54 13.69 -10.66
CA ASN A 112 -7.11 13.17 -11.91
C ASN A 112 -6.20 13.43 -13.13
N SER A 113 -5.37 14.47 -13.10
CA SER A 113 -4.44 14.84 -14.17
C SER A 113 -3.08 14.18 -14.00
N THR A 114 -2.40 14.41 -12.86
CA THR A 114 -1.00 13.96 -12.65
C THR A 114 -0.90 12.55 -12.11
N LYS A 115 -2.01 11.96 -11.64
CA LYS A 115 -2.07 10.67 -10.92
C LYS A 115 -1.27 10.62 -9.60
N ALA A 116 -0.59 11.70 -9.22
CA ALA A 116 0.10 11.83 -7.95
C ALA A 116 -0.86 11.69 -6.76
N TYR A 117 -0.37 11.11 -5.67
CA TYR A 117 -1.11 10.98 -4.42
C TYR A 117 -0.95 12.25 -3.58
N LYS A 118 -2.07 12.85 -3.18
CA LYS A 118 -2.12 14.07 -2.37
C LYS A 118 -3.34 14.10 -1.46
N HIS A 119 -3.37 14.97 -0.46
CA HIS A 119 -4.51 15.12 0.45
C HIS A 119 -5.52 16.18 -0.02
N SER A 120 -5.22 16.91 -1.11
CA SER A 120 -6.14 17.87 -1.71
C SER A 120 -7.39 17.18 -2.27
N THR A 121 -8.58 17.69 -1.94
CA THR A 121 -9.87 17.24 -2.49
C THR A 121 -10.16 17.80 -3.88
N THR A 122 -9.41 18.82 -4.32
CA THR A 122 -9.60 19.49 -5.60
C THR A 122 -9.04 18.64 -6.74
N ASN A 123 -9.88 18.37 -7.75
CA ASN A 123 -9.54 17.57 -8.92
C ASN A 123 -8.87 16.23 -8.58
N SER A 124 -9.41 15.52 -7.58
CA SER A 124 -8.84 14.28 -7.08
C SER A 124 -9.90 13.27 -6.65
N THR A 125 -9.56 12.00 -6.78
CA THR A 125 -10.42 10.89 -6.38
C THR A 125 -9.88 10.25 -5.11
N ALA A 126 -10.74 10.04 -4.12
CA ALA A 126 -10.37 9.34 -2.89
C ALA A 126 -9.86 7.94 -3.21
N THR A 127 -8.78 7.53 -2.56
CA THR A 127 -8.28 6.16 -2.67
C THR A 127 -8.42 5.44 -1.32
N LYS A 128 -8.17 4.13 -1.33
CA LYS A 128 -8.10 3.33 -0.11
C LYS A 128 -6.85 3.58 0.73
N PHE A 129 -5.88 4.30 0.17
CA PHE A 129 -4.62 4.58 0.84
C PHE A 129 -4.79 5.77 1.79
N ARG A 130 -4.23 5.63 2.99
CA ARG A 130 -4.19 6.72 3.96
C ARG A 130 -2.77 6.86 4.49
N ARG A 131 -2.26 8.09 4.63
CA ARG A 131 -0.90 8.38 5.09
C ARG A 131 -0.91 9.27 6.32
N ARG A 132 -0.10 8.92 7.31
CA ARG A 132 0.17 9.71 8.51
C ARG A 132 1.66 9.94 8.64
N ILE A 133 2.06 11.21 8.83
CA ILE A 133 3.42 11.56 9.21
C ILE A 133 3.45 11.79 10.72
N ILE A 134 4.47 11.25 11.39
CA ILE A 134 4.72 11.42 12.82
C ILE A 134 6.12 11.99 12.96
N ILE A 135 6.26 13.00 13.80
CA ILE A 135 7.52 13.71 14.03
C ILE A 135 7.75 13.74 15.52
N THR A 136 8.89 13.21 15.95
CA THR A 136 9.34 13.18 17.34
C THR A 136 10.66 13.93 17.44
N TYR A 137 10.67 15.03 18.19
CA TYR A 137 11.84 15.89 18.37
C TYR A 137 12.74 15.42 19.51
N TYR A 138 14.03 15.72 19.38
CA TYR A 138 15.07 15.45 20.36
C TYR A 138 15.93 16.70 20.62
N PRO A 139 16.25 17.04 21.88
CA PRO A 139 15.87 16.34 23.12
C PRO A 139 14.34 16.30 23.33
N SER A 140 13.84 15.31 24.06
CA SER A 140 12.39 15.10 24.22
C SER A 140 11.73 16.35 24.80
N ALA A 141 10.55 16.71 24.29
CA ALA A 141 9.85 17.97 24.55
C ALA A 141 10.44 19.22 23.89
N ALA A 142 11.53 19.10 23.10
CA ALA A 142 11.91 20.16 22.17
C ALA A 142 10.83 20.36 21.10
N GLY A 143 10.62 21.61 20.70
CA GLY A 143 9.83 21.95 19.51
C GLY A 143 10.71 22.01 18.27
N ASN A 144 10.12 22.36 17.14
CA ASN A 144 10.84 22.62 15.90
C ASN A 144 11.95 23.71 16.04
N THR A 145 11.84 24.63 17.00
CA THR A 145 12.81 25.72 17.19
C THR A 145 14.10 25.30 17.91
N THR A 146 14.02 24.35 18.84
CA THR A 146 15.16 24.00 19.74
C THR A 146 15.64 22.56 19.57
N ALA A 147 14.93 21.73 18.82
CA ALA A 147 15.32 20.36 18.58
C ALA A 147 16.64 20.29 17.81
N THR A 148 17.56 19.44 18.24
CA THR A 148 18.81 19.14 17.53
C THR A 148 18.61 18.05 16.48
N SER A 149 17.57 17.24 16.63
CA SER A 149 17.18 16.21 15.67
C SER A 149 15.70 15.87 15.78
N ALA A 150 15.17 15.21 14.76
CA ALA A 150 13.80 14.73 14.72
C ALA A 150 13.73 13.35 14.07
N THR A 151 13.05 12.40 14.70
CA THR A 151 12.67 11.14 14.08
C THR A 151 11.35 11.32 13.36
N ILE A 152 11.32 10.95 12.09
CA ILE A 152 10.18 11.03 11.19
C ILE A 152 9.71 9.62 10.88
N ILE A 153 8.43 9.35 11.11
CA ILE A 153 7.78 8.13 10.69
C ILE A 153 6.68 8.46 9.68
N SER A 154 6.71 7.81 8.53
CA SER A 154 5.64 7.86 7.53
C SER A 154 4.94 6.51 7.53
N ALA A 155 3.67 6.48 7.90
CA ALA A 155 2.87 5.25 7.95
C ALA A 155 1.73 5.32 6.95
N VAL A 156 1.49 4.23 6.23
CA VAL A 156 0.48 4.11 5.19
C VAL A 156 -0.34 2.83 5.39
N THR A 157 -1.66 2.96 5.29
CA THR A 157 -2.62 1.84 5.28
C THR A 157 -3.36 1.78 3.96
N TRP A 158 -3.86 0.61 3.56
CA TRP A 158 -4.57 0.41 2.27
C TRP A 158 -5.95 -0.25 2.39
N ASN A 159 -6.58 -0.13 3.56
CA ASN A 159 -7.87 -0.73 3.90
C ASN A 159 -8.91 0.30 4.36
N ASN A 160 -8.77 1.57 3.98
CA ASN A 160 -9.62 2.69 4.44
C ASN A 160 -9.58 2.99 5.95
N VAL A 161 -8.68 2.37 6.71
CA VAL A 161 -8.46 2.65 8.13
C VAL A 161 -7.32 3.66 8.27
N ASP A 162 -7.38 4.56 9.23
CA ASP A 162 -6.27 5.49 9.48
C ASP A 162 -5.04 4.75 10.01
N PRO A 163 -3.81 5.13 9.61
CA PRO A 163 -2.60 4.53 10.17
C PRO A 163 -2.55 4.72 11.70
N PRO A 164 -1.94 3.80 12.46
CA PRO A 164 -1.81 3.93 13.91
C PRO A 164 -1.00 5.17 14.29
N SER A 165 -1.16 5.67 15.51
CA SER A 165 -0.41 6.84 16.02
C SER A 165 1.00 6.47 16.49
N ASN A 166 1.24 5.18 16.72
CA ASN A 166 2.52 4.60 17.13
C ASN A 166 2.86 3.37 16.27
N PRO A 167 3.02 3.53 14.94
CA PRO A 167 3.35 2.43 14.05
C PRO A 167 4.62 1.71 14.51
N SER A 168 4.49 0.40 14.64
CA SER A 168 5.55 -0.53 15.00
C SER A 168 5.27 -1.89 14.35
N ALA A 169 6.22 -2.83 14.40
CA ALA A 169 6.05 -4.15 13.79
C ALA A 169 4.82 -4.92 14.32
N SER A 170 4.36 -4.65 15.55
CA SER A 170 3.21 -5.33 16.15
C SER A 170 1.85 -4.82 15.66
N ASN A 171 1.75 -3.56 15.24
CA ASN A 171 0.47 -2.92 14.88
C ASN A 171 0.43 -2.34 13.46
N CYS A 172 1.56 -2.29 12.75
CA CYS A 172 1.66 -1.86 11.37
C CYS A 172 2.50 -2.87 10.57
N ASN A 173 1.82 -3.87 10.01
CA ASN A 173 2.41 -4.94 9.21
C ASN A 173 1.44 -5.36 8.08
N SER A 174 1.85 -6.30 7.22
CA SER A 174 1.04 -6.76 6.09
C SER A 174 -0.33 -7.30 6.49
N SER A 175 -0.44 -8.01 7.63
CA SER A 175 -1.72 -8.50 8.13
C SER A 175 -2.65 -7.36 8.55
N ALA A 176 -2.10 -6.29 9.12
CA ALA A 176 -2.83 -5.07 9.47
C ALA A 176 -3.05 -4.14 8.25
N LYS A 177 -2.61 -4.55 7.04
CA LYS A 177 -2.65 -3.77 5.81
C LYS A 177 -1.98 -2.41 5.96
N CYS A 178 -0.82 -2.41 6.60
CA CYS A 178 -0.06 -1.23 6.97
C CYS A 178 1.43 -1.41 6.68
N ALA A 179 2.07 -0.34 6.22
CA ALA A 179 3.50 -0.23 6.03
C ALA A 179 3.99 1.10 6.61
N TYR A 180 5.20 1.12 7.17
CA TYR A 180 5.80 2.35 7.65
C TYR A 180 7.28 2.41 7.33
N THR A 181 7.80 3.62 7.22
CA THR A 181 9.22 3.91 7.05
C THR A 181 9.62 4.94 8.09
N THR A 182 10.84 4.82 8.60
CA THR A 182 11.39 5.72 9.62
C THR A 182 12.71 6.32 9.15
N THR A 183 12.97 7.58 9.50
CA THR A 183 14.26 8.23 9.29
C THR A 183 14.52 9.25 10.40
N THR A 184 15.78 9.55 10.66
CA THR A 184 16.16 10.62 11.59
C THR A 184 16.77 11.77 10.79
N LEU A 185 16.27 12.97 11.03
CA LEU A 185 16.78 14.21 10.48
C LEU A 185 17.55 14.94 11.57
N THR A 186 18.80 15.31 11.29
CA THR A 186 19.58 16.20 12.14
C THR A 186 19.33 17.66 11.73
N ARG A 187 19.48 18.56 12.69
CA ARG A 187 19.51 20.00 12.43
C ARG A 187 20.80 20.35 11.69
N TRP A 188 20.66 21.07 10.60
CA TRP A 188 21.73 21.63 9.77
C TRP A 188 21.77 23.14 9.96
N GLY A 189 22.99 23.68 10.01
CA GLY A 189 23.20 25.11 10.28
C GLY A 189 22.91 25.47 11.73
N GLY A 190 23.92 25.36 12.58
CA GLY A 190 23.89 26.03 13.88
C GLY A 190 24.50 27.41 13.74
N MET A 191 23.72 28.45 14.01
CA MET A 191 24.21 29.60 14.75
C MET A 191 23.62 29.52 16.15
#